data_AF-F2SB21-F1
#
_entry.id   AF-F2SB21-F1
#
_cell.length_a   1.000
_cell.length_b   1.000
_cell.length_c   1.000
_cell.angle_alpha   90.00
_cell.angle_beta   90.00
_cell.angle_gamma   90.00
#
_symmetry.space_group_name_H-M   'P 1'
#
loop_
_entity.id
_entity.type
_entity.pdbx_description
1 polymer ?
#
loop_
_entity_poly.entity_id
_entity_poly.type
_entity_poly.pdbx_seq_one_letter_code
_entity_poly.pdbx_strand_id
1 'polypeptide(L)' 'MSVQSVSSNSAFQARSLFRSLLRQANQFSAYNFREYARRRTIDAFREHQHETEERKIQELMQKGLANLQMMK' A
#
# COMPACT_ATOMS: atom_id res chain seq x y z
N MET A 1 -14.49 25.35 -4.34
CA MET A 1 -14.15 24.80 -3.02
C MET A 1 -13.14 23.67 -3.18
N SER A 2 -11.96 23.85 -2.56
CA SER A 2 -10.96 22.86 -2.13
C SER A 2 -10.78 21.53 -2.90
N VAL A 3 -9.92 21.53 -3.94
CA VAL A 3 -9.33 20.29 -4.50
C VAL A 3 -8.00 19.89 -3.85
N GLN A 4 -7.49 20.68 -2.89
CA GLN A 4 -6.18 20.47 -2.26
C GLN A 4 -6.17 19.49 -1.07
N SER A 5 -7.33 19.15 -0.50
CA SER A 5 -7.43 18.35 0.74
C SER A 5 -7.49 16.83 0.51
N VAL A 6 -7.92 16.38 -0.68
CA VAL A 6 -8.13 14.96 -0.95
C VAL A 6 -6.82 14.23 -1.23
N SER A 7 -5.92 14.87 -1.99
CA SER A 7 -4.63 14.33 -2.41
C SER A 7 -3.56 14.33 -1.31
N SER A 8 -3.59 15.32 -0.42
CA SER A 8 -2.74 15.35 0.77
C SER A 8 -3.12 14.25 1.77
N ASN A 9 -4.42 13.97 1.89
CA ASN A 9 -4.94 12.88 2.71
C ASN A 9 -4.60 11.50 2.10
N SER A 10 -4.77 11.31 0.79
CA SER A 10 -4.48 10.04 0.12
C SER A 10 -3.00 9.65 0.21
N ALA A 11 -2.08 10.61 0.04
CA ALA A 11 -0.64 10.36 0.17
C ALA A 11 -0.22 9.94 1.59
N PHE A 12 -0.87 10.48 2.62
CA PHE A 12 -0.66 10.07 4.01
C PHE A 12 -1.19 8.64 4.25
N GLN A 13 -2.42 8.37 3.80
CA GLN A 13 -3.04 7.05 3.94
C GLN A 13 -2.24 5.97 3.20
N ALA A 14 -1.78 6.24 1.97
CA ALA A 14 -0.96 5.31 1.20
C ALA A 14 0.35 4.97 1.90
N ARG A 15 1.04 5.95 2.49
CA ARG A 15 2.26 5.73 3.28
C ARG A 15 1.99 4.93 4.56
N SER A 16 0.87 5.19 5.24
CA SER A 16 0.47 4.43 6.42
C SER A 16 0.15 2.96 6.09
N LEU A 17 -0.57 2.73 5.00
CA LEU A 17 -0.89 1.39 4.49
C LEU A 17 0.38 0.64 4.07
N PHE A 18 1.27 1.29 3.32
CA PHE A 18 2.57 0.73 2.93
C PHE A 18 3.39 0.26 4.14
N ARG A 19 3.51 1.10 5.18
CA ARG A 19 4.21 0.72 6.42
C ARG A 19 3.53 -0.44 7.14
N SER A 20 2.20 -0.51 7.11
CA SER A 20 1.45 -1.61 7.73
C SER A 20 1.67 -2.93 7.00
N LEU A 21 1.66 -2.93 5.66
CA LEU A 21 1.99 -4.09 4.83
C LEU A 21 3.41 -4.59 5.09
N LEU A 22 4.40 -3.69 5.15
CA LEU A 22 5.79 -4.07 5.47
C LEU A 22 5.93 -4.67 6.87
N ARG A 23 5.24 -4.10 7.87
CA ARG A 23 5.21 -4.68 9.22
C ARG A 23 4.62 -6.08 9.22
N GLN A 24 3.50 -6.29 8.52
CA GLN A 24 2.87 -7.59 8.43
C GLN A 24 3.74 -8.61 7.67
N ALA A 25 4.38 -8.20 6.57
CA ALA A 25 5.31 -9.05 5.81
C ALA A 25 6.46 -9.57 6.69
N ASN A 26 6.97 -8.73 7.60
CA ASN A 26 8.04 -9.11 8.51
C ASN A 26 7.63 -10.11 9.60
N GLN A 27 6.33 -10.30 9.84
CA GLN A 27 5.82 -11.29 10.82
C GLN A 27 5.85 -12.72 10.29
N PHE A 28 5.98 -12.93 8.97
CA PHE A 28 6.12 -14.28 8.43
C PHE A 28 7.42 -14.94 8.89
N SER A 29 7.29 -16.11 9.53
CA SER A 29 8.43 -16.93 9.95
C SER A 29 9.20 -17.47 8.75
N ALA A 30 8.50 -17.95 7.72
CA ALA A 30 9.08 -18.45 6.49
C ALA A 30 9.75 -17.32 5.69
N TYR A 31 11.06 -17.43 5.46
CA TYR A 31 11.86 -16.44 4.72
C TYR A 31 11.29 -16.11 3.35
N ASN A 32 10.89 -17.14 2.58
CA ASN A 32 10.38 -16.97 1.22
C ASN A 32 9.10 -16.12 1.20
N PHE A 33 8.17 -16.34 2.14
CA PHE A 33 6.94 -15.56 2.22
C PHE A 33 7.19 -14.13 2.71
N ARG A 34 8.07 -13.95 3.70
CA ARG A 34 8.49 -12.63 4.16
C ARG A 34 9.12 -11.80 3.05
N GLU A 35 10.12 -12.34 2.34
CA GLU A 35 10.78 -11.63 1.25
C GLU A 35 9.85 -11.39 0.07
N TYR A 36 9.02 -12.37 -0.29
CA TYR A 36 8.05 -12.19 -1.36
C TYR A 36 7.06 -11.06 -1.04
N ALA A 37 6.43 -11.11 0.15
CA ALA A 37 5.47 -10.09 0.57
C ALA A 37 6.13 -8.70 0.67
N ARG A 38 7.37 -8.62 1.17
CA ARG A 38 8.15 -7.39 1.25
C ARG A 38 8.45 -6.82 -0.13
N ARG A 39 9.01 -7.61 -1.04
CA ARG A 39 9.31 -7.19 -2.43
C ARG A 39 8.05 -6.75 -3.15
N ARG A 40 7.00 -7.59 -3.13
CA ARG A 40 5.72 -7.30 -3.79
C ARG A 40 5.10 -5.98 -3.31
N THR A 41 5.17 -5.71 -2.02
CA THR A 41 4.67 -4.45 -1.41
C THR A 41 5.48 -3.24 -1.90
N ILE A 42 6.81 -3.35 -1.92
CA ILE A 42 7.71 -2.28 -2.39
C ILE A 42 7.50 -2.01 -3.88
N ASP A 43 7.47 -3.07 -4.69
CA ASP A 43 7.32 -2.99 -6.14
C ASP A 43 5.98 -2.34 -6.49
N ALA A 44 4.87 -2.81 -5.89
CA ALA A 44 3.54 -2.22 -6.10
C ALA A 44 3.48 -0.73 -5.73
N PHE A 45 4.09 -0.37 -4.60
CA PHE A 45 4.06 1.02 -4.14
C PHE A 45 4.86 1.93 -5.08
N ARG A 46 6.05 1.48 -5.53
CA ARG A 46 6.90 2.24 -6.45
C ARG A 46 6.30 2.34 -7.85
N GLU A 47 5.65 1.28 -8.32
CA GLU A 47 4.96 1.22 -9.61
C GLU A 47 3.87 2.30 -9.71
N HIS A 48 3.14 2.55 -8.61
CA HIS A 48 2.01 3.48 -8.60
C HIS A 48 2.24 4.77 -7.80
N GLN A 49 3.46 5.07 -7.39
CA GLN A 49 3.76 6.22 -6.51
C GLN A 49 3.45 7.60 -7.15
N HIS A 50 3.34 7.64 -8.48
CA HIS A 50 3.06 8.85 -9.26
C HIS A 50 1.68 8.81 -9.92
N GLU A 51 0.81 7.86 -9.54
CA GLU A 51 -0.56 7.85 -10.03
C GLU A 51 -1.31 9.09 -9.53
N THR A 52 -2.01 9.76 -10.44
CA THR A 52 -2.74 11.00 -10.18
C THR A 52 -4.24 10.84 -10.38
N GLU A 53 -4.68 9.75 -11.04
CA GLU A 53 -6.08 9.46 -11.27
C GLU A 53 -6.74 8.93 -9.98
N GLU A 54 -7.76 9.64 -9.52
CA GLU A 54 -8.36 9.43 -8.20
C GLU A 54 -9.01 8.05 -8.06
N ARG A 55 -9.67 7.54 -9.12
CA ARG A 55 -10.31 6.22 -9.06
C ARG A 55 -9.27 5.11 -8.93
N LYS A 56 -8.20 5.16 -9.70
CA LYS A 56 -7.07 4.23 -9.59
C LYS A 56 -6.43 4.29 -8.22
N ILE A 57 -6.22 5.48 -7.65
CA ILE A 57 -5.70 5.60 -6.27
C ILE A 57 -6.62 4.87 -5.30
N GLN A 58 -7.95 5.07 -5.39
CA GLN A 58 -8.91 4.38 -4.54
C GLN A 58 -8.87 2.85 -4.72
N GLU A 59 -8.82 2.36 -5.96
CA GLU A 59 -8.70 0.94 -6.27
C GLU A 59 -7.43 0.33 -5.69
N LEU A 60 -6.28 1.01 -5.84
CA LEU A 60 -5.00 0.59 -5.32
C LEU A 60 -4.99 0.55 -3.79
N MET A 61 -5.61 1.55 -3.15
CA MET A 61 -5.78 1.59 -1.70
C MET A 61 -6.63 0.42 -1.21
N GLN A 62 -7.76 0.14 -1.86
CA GLN A 62 -8.62 -1.01 -1.51
C GLN A 62 -7.90 -2.34 -1.68
N LYS A 63 -7.16 -2.50 -2.79
CA LYS A 63 -6.31 -3.68 -3.03
C LYS A 63 -5.25 -3.85 -1.94
N GLY A 64 -4.60 -2.77 -1.53
CA GLY A 64 -3.61 -2.80 -0.45
C GLY A 64 -4.22 -3.19 0.90
N LEU A 65 -5.44 -2.72 1.21
CA LEU A 65 -6.17 -3.11 2.41
C LEU A 65 -6.56 -4.59 2.40
N ALA A 66 -7.06 -5.09 1.26
CA ALA A 66 -7.38 -6.50 1.09
C ALA A 66 -6.13 -7.38 1.26
N ASN A 67 -5.01 -7.01 0.64
CA ASN A 67 -3.73 -7.71 0.81
C ASN A 67 -3.29 -7.72 2.29
N LEU A 68 -3.42 -6.59 3.00
CA LEU A 68 -3.08 -6.50 4.41
C LEU A 68 -3.94 -7.45 5.25
N GLN A 69 -5.24 -7.56 4.94
CA GLN A 69 -6.14 -8.49 5.63
C GLN A 69 -5.78 -9.95 5.36
N MET A 70 -5.37 -10.30 4.13
CA MET A 70 -4.95 -11.66 3.79
C MET A 70 -3.63 -12.08 4.44
N MET A 71 -2.77 -11.11 4.79
CA MET A 71 -1.47 -11.37 5.42
C MET A 71 -1.52 -11.44 6.96
N LYS A 72 -2.63 -11.01 7.56
CA LYS A 72 -2.89 -11.14 9.01
C LYS A 72 -3.35 -12.55 9.33
#